data_AF-A0A5P9PCR3-F1
#
_entry.id   AF-A0A5P9PCR3-F1
#
_cell.length_a   1.000
_cell.length_b   1.000
_cell.length_c   1.000
_cell.angle_alpha   90.00
_cell.angle_beta   90.00
_cell.angle_gamma   90.00
#
_symmetry.space_group_name_H-M   'P 1'
#
loop_
_entity.id
_entity.type
_entity.pdbx_description
1 polymer ?
#
loop_
_entity_poly.entity_id
_entity_poly.type
_entity_poly.pdbx_seq_one_letter_code
_entity_poly.pdbx_strand_id
1 'polypeptide(L)'
;MDKTIPLLPCVSINETLDFYCSLGFEVTYQQKAPNVYAALAFEQVELHFFVLKGLVPKENYSTCYVLTDRVDELYERFTGGLRAALGKLPSRGWPRVNPLKNLRSGVRQFIVIDPSGNYVRIGQPIAAPTNGLAEGPLEGPKLGRALETAMMFADSKDDPESAVRVLDRALALGEEVPVALRFRALVLRADLAVRLGADEQAGTLLSEVDKIGSAAGDEVADERRRVRDLREQLLDRVNQT
;
A
#
# COMPACT_ATOMS: atom_id res chain seq x y z
N MET A 1 20.42 -21.57 -16.22
CA MET A 1 19.93 -20.90 -15.00
C MET A 1 18.44 -20.77 -15.17
N ASP A 2 17.69 -21.37 -14.26
CA ASP A 2 16.24 -21.41 -14.36
C ASP A 2 15.66 -20.14 -13.72
N LYS A 3 14.67 -19.52 -14.37
CA LYS A 3 14.01 -18.28 -13.91
C LYS A 3 12.51 -18.46 -13.96
N THR A 4 11.80 -17.99 -12.94
CA THR A 4 10.33 -17.91 -12.93
C THR A 4 9.93 -16.47 -13.21
N ILE A 5 8.99 -16.26 -14.14
CA ILE A 5 8.50 -14.93 -14.51
C ILE A 5 6.97 -14.92 -14.34
N PRO A 6 6.40 -14.01 -13.53
CA PRO A 6 4.96 -13.87 -13.44
C PRO A 6 4.41 -13.25 -14.72
N LEU A 7 3.34 -13.87 -15.24
CA LEU A 7 2.52 -13.34 -16.32
C LEU A 7 1.21 -12.84 -15.70
N LEU A 8 1.00 -11.53 -15.69
CA LEU A 8 -0.16 -10.87 -15.08
C LEU A 8 -1.18 -10.48 -16.16
N PRO A 9 -2.49 -10.68 -15.92
CA PRO A 9 -3.52 -10.26 -16.86
C PRO A 9 -3.66 -8.73 -16.82
N CYS A 10 -3.97 -8.12 -17.97
CA CYS A 10 -4.27 -6.69 -18.04
C CYS A 10 -5.52 -6.43 -18.88
N VAL A 11 -6.18 -5.29 -18.59
CA VAL A 11 -7.29 -4.77 -19.40
C VAL A 11 -6.76 -4.13 -20.67
N SER A 12 -5.72 -3.30 -20.54
CA SER A 12 -5.10 -2.53 -21.63
C SER A 12 -3.59 -2.61 -21.52
N ILE A 13 -2.92 -3.12 -22.57
CA ILE A 13 -1.47 -3.23 -22.57
C ILE A 13 -0.80 -1.85 -22.49
N ASN A 14 -1.35 -0.83 -23.15
CA ASN A 14 -0.75 0.50 -23.17
C ASN A 14 -0.84 1.16 -21.79
N GLU A 15 -1.99 1.08 -21.12
CA GLU A 15 -2.13 1.62 -19.76
C GLU A 15 -1.19 0.91 -18.77
N THR A 16 -1.02 -0.41 -18.92
CA THR A 16 -0.04 -1.17 -18.15
C THR A 16 1.39 -0.68 -18.42
N LEU A 17 1.78 -0.51 -19.69
CA LEU A 17 3.11 -0.02 -20.03
C LEU A 17 3.35 1.39 -19.46
N ASP A 18 2.43 2.33 -19.66
CA ASP A 18 2.53 3.70 -19.14
C ASP A 18 2.69 3.70 -17.61
N PHE A 19 1.90 2.88 -16.91
CA PHE A 19 1.97 2.75 -15.46
C PHE A 19 3.32 2.21 -14.98
N TYR A 20 3.77 1.06 -15.49
CA TYR A 20 5.03 0.47 -15.01
C TYR A 20 6.26 1.25 -15.47
N CYS A 21 6.22 1.90 -16.64
CA CYS A 21 7.26 2.85 -17.06
C CYS A 21 7.37 4.03 -16.10
N SER A 22 6.25 4.52 -15.53
CA SER A 22 6.29 5.55 -14.48
C SER A 22 6.98 5.08 -13.20
N LEU A 23 7.02 3.77 -12.93
CA LEU A 23 7.77 3.17 -11.82
C LEU A 23 9.26 2.97 -12.17
N GLY A 24 9.64 3.23 -13.42
CA GLY A 24 11.00 3.08 -13.93
C GLY A 24 11.29 1.74 -14.61
N PHE A 25 10.27 0.91 -14.89
CA PHE A 25 10.45 -0.28 -15.71
C PHE A 25 10.71 0.11 -17.17
N GLU A 26 11.44 -0.74 -17.89
CA GLU A 26 11.70 -0.61 -19.31
C GLU A 26 10.98 -1.69 -20.11
N VAL A 27 10.46 -1.33 -21.27
CA VAL A 27 9.84 -2.28 -22.20
C VAL A 27 10.93 -3.08 -22.89
N THR A 28 11.00 -4.38 -22.62
CA THR A 28 12.00 -5.28 -23.22
C THR A 28 11.42 -6.06 -24.40
N TYR A 29 10.11 -6.24 -24.44
CA TYR A 29 9.41 -6.87 -25.55
C TYR A 29 7.95 -6.42 -25.62
N GLN A 30 7.43 -6.29 -26.84
CA GLN A 30 6.01 -6.01 -27.07
C GLN A 30 5.52 -6.72 -28.33
N GLN A 31 4.37 -7.38 -28.23
CA GLN A 31 3.70 -8.07 -29.32
C GLN A 31 2.26 -7.56 -29.45
N LYS A 32 1.85 -7.20 -30.67
CA LYS A 32 0.48 -6.76 -30.98
C LYS A 32 -0.44 -7.89 -31.46
N ALA A 33 0.12 -8.94 -32.08
CA ALA A 33 -0.62 -10.06 -32.64
C ALA A 33 0.26 -11.34 -32.67
N PRO A 34 -0.32 -12.56 -32.61
CA PRO A 34 -1.75 -12.84 -32.49
C PRO A 34 -2.32 -12.56 -31.08
N ASN A 35 -1.46 -12.55 -30.06
CA ASN A 35 -1.84 -12.24 -28.68
C ASN A 35 -1.16 -10.94 -28.24
N VAL A 36 -1.94 -10.00 -27.70
CA VAL A 36 -1.39 -8.75 -27.17
C VAL A 36 -0.64 -9.04 -25.88
N TYR A 37 0.64 -8.73 -25.87
CA TYR A 37 1.56 -9.12 -24.80
C TYR A 37 2.72 -8.13 -24.68
N ALA A 38 3.25 -7.96 -23.48
CA ALA A 38 4.49 -7.22 -23.26
C ALA A 38 5.32 -7.79 -22.12
N ALA A 39 6.63 -7.60 -22.21
CA ALA A 39 7.57 -7.86 -21.14
C ALA A 39 8.19 -6.54 -20.68
N LEU A 40 8.30 -6.39 -19.36
CA LEU A 40 8.89 -5.26 -18.68
C LEU A 40 9.99 -5.74 -17.76
N ALA A 41 11.09 -4.99 -17.71
CA ALA A 41 12.18 -5.26 -16.79
C ALA A 41 12.52 -4.04 -15.93
N PHE A 42 12.89 -4.30 -14.69
CA PHE A 42 13.46 -3.33 -13.77
C PHE A 42 14.58 -4.02 -13.02
N GLU A 43 15.83 -3.67 -13.34
CA GLU A 43 17.02 -4.36 -12.81
C GLU A 43 16.90 -5.89 -13.00
N GLN A 44 16.76 -6.65 -11.90
CA GLN A 44 16.61 -8.11 -11.92
C GLN A 44 15.15 -8.58 -11.94
N VAL A 45 14.20 -7.66 -11.75
CA VAL A 45 12.77 -7.95 -11.76
C VAL A 45 12.27 -7.96 -13.20
N GLU A 46 11.53 -9.01 -13.56
CA GLU A 46 10.90 -9.13 -14.86
C GLU A 46 9.42 -9.46 -14.65
N LEU A 47 8.55 -8.68 -15.29
CA LEU A 47 7.11 -8.84 -15.24
C LEU A 47 6.56 -8.89 -16.66
N HIS A 48 5.70 -9.86 -16.93
CA HIS A 48 5.06 -10.02 -18.23
C HIS A 48 3.57 -9.76 -18.12
N PHE A 49 2.97 -9.28 -19.20
CA PHE A 49 1.55 -8.92 -19.24
C PHE A 49 0.89 -9.44 -20.51
N PHE A 50 -0.35 -9.91 -20.37
CA PHE A 50 -1.19 -10.33 -21.49
C PHE A 50 -2.59 -9.73 -21.34
N VAL A 51 -3.23 -9.39 -22.45
CA VAL A 51 -4.61 -8.87 -22.39
C VAL A 51 -5.58 -10.01 -22.09
N LEU A 52 -6.36 -9.87 -21.02
CA LEU A 52 -7.44 -10.81 -20.65
C LEU A 52 -8.79 -10.16 -20.90
N LYS A 53 -9.51 -10.64 -21.92
CA LYS A 53 -10.83 -10.11 -22.31
C LYS A 53 -11.83 -10.26 -21.16
N GLY A 54 -12.51 -9.15 -20.82
CA GLY A 54 -13.53 -9.14 -19.77
C GLY A 54 -12.98 -9.10 -18.34
N LEU A 55 -11.67 -8.90 -18.17
CA LEU A 55 -11.08 -8.68 -16.84
C LEU A 55 -11.73 -7.46 -16.18
N VAL A 56 -12.27 -7.67 -14.98
CA VAL A 56 -12.77 -6.61 -14.11
C VAL A 56 -11.72 -6.36 -13.03
N PRO A 57 -11.06 -5.17 -12.97
CA PRO A 57 -9.98 -4.92 -12.01
C PRO A 57 -10.33 -5.22 -10.55
N LYS A 58 -11.57 -4.93 -10.14
CA LYS A 58 -12.07 -5.21 -8.79
C LYS A 58 -12.18 -6.70 -8.45
N GLU A 59 -12.34 -7.56 -9.44
CA GLU A 59 -12.48 -9.01 -9.28
C GLU A 59 -11.15 -9.74 -9.54
N ASN A 60 -10.10 -9.00 -9.90
CA ASN A 60 -8.79 -9.57 -10.20
C ASN A 60 -8.08 -9.99 -8.90
N TYR A 61 -7.76 -11.28 -8.79
CA TYR A 61 -7.03 -11.86 -7.67
C TYR A 61 -5.55 -12.13 -7.99
N SER A 62 -5.08 -11.68 -9.15
CA SER A 62 -3.70 -11.89 -9.59
C SER A 62 -2.72 -11.14 -8.71
N THR A 63 -1.68 -11.85 -8.29
CA THR A 63 -0.63 -11.29 -7.44
C THR A 63 0.70 -11.92 -7.78
N CYS A 64 1.78 -11.16 -7.58
CA CYS A 64 3.13 -11.68 -7.55
C CYS A 64 3.88 -11.08 -6.36
N TYR A 65 5.02 -11.68 -6.03
CA TYR A 65 5.85 -11.25 -4.93
C TYR A 65 7.28 -10.99 -5.44
N VAL A 66 7.78 -9.79 -5.18
CA VAL A 66 9.14 -9.37 -5.45
C VAL A 66 9.90 -9.36 -4.12
N LEU A 67 10.86 -10.28 -3.99
CA LEU A 67 11.80 -10.29 -2.87
C LEU A 67 12.96 -9.34 -3.17
N THR A 68 13.34 -8.56 -2.16
CA THR A 68 14.39 -7.55 -2.29
C THR A 68 15.09 -7.33 -0.95
N ASP A 69 16.29 -6.76 -1.00
CA ASP A 69 17.07 -6.25 0.13
C ASP A 69 17.08 -4.71 0.21
N ARG A 70 16.32 -4.05 -0.67
CA ARG A 70 16.23 -2.58 -0.81
C ARG A 70 14.79 -2.07 -0.89
N VAL A 71 13.89 -2.60 -0.05
CA VAL A 71 12.46 -2.27 -0.11
C VAL A 71 12.17 -0.78 0.07
N ASP A 72 12.92 -0.10 0.93
CA ASP A 72 12.79 1.35 1.16
C ASP A 72 13.17 2.15 -0.10
N GLU A 73 14.27 1.79 -0.77
CA GLU A 73 14.71 2.46 -2.00
C GLU A 73 13.69 2.29 -3.13
N LEU A 74 13.14 1.07 -3.28
CA LEU A 74 12.09 0.80 -4.26
C LEU A 74 10.80 1.57 -3.94
N TYR A 75 10.43 1.68 -2.66
CA TYR A 75 9.26 2.46 -2.26
C TYR A 75 9.40 3.94 -2.62
N GLU A 76 10.55 4.55 -2.33
CA GLU A 76 10.82 5.94 -2.72
C GLU A 76 10.80 6.12 -4.23
N ARG A 77 11.47 5.23 -4.96
CA ARG A 77 11.53 5.31 -6.43
C ARG A 77 10.15 5.18 -7.06
N PHE A 78 9.37 4.21 -6.64
CA PHE A 78 8.05 3.93 -7.23
C PHE A 78 7.06 5.03 -6.89
N THR A 79 7.00 5.47 -5.62
CA THR A 79 6.09 6.55 -5.24
C THR A 79 6.53 7.89 -5.85
N GLY A 80 7.83 8.16 -5.97
CA GLY A 80 8.36 9.34 -6.64
C GLY A 80 8.02 9.37 -8.14
N GLY A 81 8.19 8.24 -8.82
CA GLY A 81 7.82 8.07 -10.24
C GLY A 81 6.33 8.29 -10.49
N LEU A 82 5.46 7.73 -9.63
CA LEU A 82 4.02 7.97 -9.70
C LEU A 82 3.66 9.44 -9.45
N ARG A 83 4.28 10.09 -8.46
CA ARG A 83 4.06 11.54 -8.24
C ARG A 83 4.48 12.36 -9.45
N ALA A 84 5.60 12.02 -10.09
CA ALA A 84 6.07 12.73 -11.28
C ALA A 84 5.14 12.53 -12.49
N ALA A 85 4.62 11.31 -12.70
CA ALA A 85 3.78 10.98 -13.85
C ALA A 85 2.31 11.40 -13.66
N LEU A 86 1.77 11.29 -12.45
CA LEU A 86 0.35 11.51 -12.16
C LEU A 86 0.09 12.80 -11.37
N GLY A 87 1.14 13.54 -10.99
CA GLY A 87 1.07 14.71 -10.12
C GLY A 87 0.82 14.37 -8.64
N LYS A 88 0.41 13.15 -8.32
CA LYS A 88 0.05 12.70 -6.97
C LYS A 88 0.18 11.19 -6.82
N LEU A 89 0.20 10.71 -5.58
CA LEU A 89 0.16 9.29 -5.29
C LEU A 89 -1.29 8.78 -5.33
N PRO A 90 -1.63 7.79 -6.18
CA PRO A 90 -2.98 7.28 -6.26
C PRO A 90 -3.34 6.48 -5.00
N SER A 91 -4.46 6.84 -4.36
CA SER A 91 -4.86 6.31 -3.04
C SER A 91 -6.24 5.66 -2.98
N ARG A 92 -7.01 5.70 -4.07
CA ARG A 92 -8.36 5.13 -4.15
C ARG A 92 -8.55 4.43 -5.49
N GLY A 93 -9.21 3.28 -5.47
CA GLY A 93 -9.46 2.49 -6.67
C GLY A 93 -8.18 1.89 -7.24
N TRP A 94 -8.07 1.92 -8.57
CA TRP A 94 -6.95 1.40 -9.36
C TRP A 94 -6.44 2.49 -10.31
N PRO A 95 -5.12 2.68 -10.42
CA PRO A 95 -4.07 2.06 -9.60
C PRO A 95 -4.06 2.59 -8.15
N ARG A 96 -3.29 1.96 -7.27
CA ARG A 96 -3.08 2.40 -5.88
C ARG A 96 -1.74 1.88 -5.33
N VAL A 97 -1.13 2.62 -4.40
CA VAL A 97 0.00 2.12 -3.59
C VAL A 97 -0.40 2.06 -2.12
N ASN A 98 -0.32 0.88 -1.52
CA ASN A 98 -0.46 0.73 -0.07
C ASN A 98 0.89 1.05 0.59
N PRO A 99 0.90 1.74 1.74
CA PRO A 99 2.13 2.25 2.35
C PRO A 99 3.09 1.15 2.82
N LEU A 100 4.37 1.52 2.85
CA LEU A 100 5.44 0.73 3.44
C LEU A 100 5.21 0.54 4.94
N LYS A 101 5.38 -0.69 5.40
CA LYS A 101 5.27 -1.04 6.81
C LYS A 101 5.96 -2.34 7.13
N ASN A 102 6.23 -2.53 8.42
CA ASN A 102 6.66 -3.81 8.94
C ASN A 102 5.44 -4.68 9.28
N LEU A 103 5.50 -5.93 8.85
CA LEU A 103 4.51 -6.95 9.12
C LEU A 103 4.98 -7.83 10.27
N ARG A 104 4.01 -8.34 11.03
CA ARG A 104 4.24 -9.34 12.08
C ARG A 104 4.83 -10.65 11.55
N SER A 105 4.78 -10.89 10.25
CA SER A 105 5.45 -12.03 9.61
C SER A 105 6.99 -11.87 9.50
N GLY A 106 7.57 -10.75 10.00
CA GLY A 106 9.01 -10.49 9.86
C GLY A 106 9.37 -9.99 8.46
N VAL A 107 8.47 -9.26 7.82
CA VAL A 107 8.66 -8.73 6.47
C VAL A 107 8.35 -7.23 6.46
N ARG A 108 9.26 -6.42 5.93
CA ARG A 108 8.98 -5.02 5.56
C ARG A 108 8.44 -5.01 4.13
N GLN A 109 7.25 -4.45 3.91
CA GLN A 109 6.52 -4.57 2.64
C GLN A 109 5.72 -3.31 2.30
N PHE A 110 5.62 -3.03 1.01
CA PHE A 110 4.55 -2.22 0.42
C PHE A 110 3.88 -2.98 -0.74
N ILE A 111 2.72 -2.50 -1.21
CA ILE A 111 1.97 -3.14 -2.29
C ILE A 111 1.68 -2.10 -3.37
N VAL A 112 2.05 -2.42 -4.61
CA VAL A 112 1.61 -1.70 -5.80
C VAL A 112 0.43 -2.46 -6.40
N ILE A 113 -0.67 -1.75 -6.60
CA ILE A 113 -1.86 -2.26 -7.27
C ILE A 113 -1.97 -1.51 -8.59
N ASP A 114 -1.84 -2.25 -9.69
CA ASP A 114 -1.81 -1.65 -11.03
C ASP A 114 -3.24 -1.28 -11.54
N PRO A 115 -3.36 -0.63 -12.72
CA PRO A 115 -4.66 -0.25 -13.28
C PRO A 115 -5.60 -1.44 -13.56
N SER A 116 -5.06 -2.64 -13.71
CA SER A 116 -5.81 -3.87 -13.97
C SER A 116 -6.13 -4.66 -12.70
N GLY A 117 -5.80 -4.13 -11.51
CA GLY A 117 -6.06 -4.79 -10.23
C GLY A 117 -5.05 -5.87 -9.85
N ASN A 118 -3.89 -5.93 -10.50
CA ASN A 118 -2.83 -6.86 -10.09
C ASN A 118 -2.13 -6.37 -8.82
N TYR A 119 -1.93 -7.25 -7.85
CA TYR A 119 -1.19 -6.96 -6.62
C TYR A 119 0.28 -7.36 -6.76
N VAL A 120 1.16 -6.39 -6.96
CA VAL A 120 2.61 -6.59 -6.86
C VAL A 120 3.03 -6.30 -5.43
N ARG A 121 3.43 -7.34 -4.69
CA ARG A 121 3.92 -7.23 -3.32
C ARG A 121 5.43 -7.13 -3.34
N ILE A 122 5.99 -6.05 -2.80
CA ILE A 122 7.44 -5.86 -2.73
C ILE A 122 7.84 -5.96 -1.27
N GLY A 123 8.64 -6.96 -0.92
CA GLY A 123 8.98 -7.19 0.47
C GLY A 123 10.40 -7.68 0.72
N GLN A 124 10.89 -7.30 1.89
CA GLN A 124 12.21 -7.61 2.39
C GLN A 124 12.08 -8.30 3.75
N PRO A 125 12.64 -9.51 3.92
CA PRO A 125 12.75 -10.13 5.23
C PRO A 125 13.50 -9.22 6.21
N ILE A 126 12.97 -9.07 7.42
CA ILE A 126 13.59 -8.32 8.51
C ILE A 126 13.78 -9.24 9.72
N ALA A 127 14.84 -8.99 10.50
CA ALA A 127 15.23 -9.88 11.59
C ALA A 127 14.18 -9.97 12.73
N ALA A 128 13.29 -8.99 12.86
CA ALA A 128 12.28 -8.97 13.92
C ALA A 128 10.88 -8.65 13.36
N PRO A 129 9.84 -9.41 13.75
CA PRO A 129 8.45 -9.05 13.45
C PRO A 129 8.09 -7.77 14.22
N THR A 130 7.64 -6.73 13.52
CA THR A 130 7.26 -5.47 14.17
C THR A 130 5.99 -4.90 13.55
N ASN A 131 5.07 -4.44 14.39
CA ASN A 131 3.82 -3.76 13.99
C ASN A 131 3.36 -2.76 15.07
N GLY A 132 4.28 -2.28 15.91
CA GLY A 132 3.99 -1.36 17.01
C GLY A 132 3.96 -2.06 18.37
N LEU A 133 4.03 -3.38 18.40
CA LEU A 133 4.49 -4.17 19.54
C LEU A 133 5.94 -4.55 19.29
N ALA A 134 6.86 -3.58 19.39
CA ALA A 134 8.28 -3.92 19.42
C ALA A 134 8.48 -4.79 20.67
N GLU A 135 8.80 -6.06 20.45
CA GLU A 135 9.05 -7.09 21.47
C GLU A 135 7.84 -7.41 22.38
N GLY A 136 7.20 -8.56 22.18
CA GLY A 136 6.22 -9.04 23.13
C GLY A 136 5.47 -10.31 22.71
N PRO A 137 4.94 -11.08 23.69
CA PRO A 137 4.09 -12.23 23.42
C PRO A 137 2.82 -11.83 22.64
N LEU A 138 2.15 -12.84 22.05
CA LEU A 138 0.84 -12.72 21.37
C LEU A 138 -0.26 -12.03 22.22
N GLU A 139 -0.01 -11.85 23.51
CA GLU A 139 -0.86 -11.22 24.51
C GLU A 139 -0.63 -9.69 24.61
N GLY A 140 -0.61 -9.01 23.47
CA GLY A 140 -0.52 -7.55 23.42
C GLY A 140 -1.86 -6.82 23.72
N PRO A 141 -1.82 -5.48 23.86
CA PRO A 141 -3.00 -4.62 23.96
C PRO A 141 -4.06 -4.97 22.90
N LYS A 142 -5.34 -4.79 23.23
CA LYS A 142 -6.44 -5.04 22.29
C LYS A 142 -6.29 -4.20 21.03
N LEU A 143 -5.81 -2.96 21.17
CA LEU A 143 -5.55 -2.08 20.02
C LEU A 143 -4.48 -2.65 19.07
N GLY A 144 -3.44 -3.30 19.59
CA GLY A 144 -2.39 -3.93 18.76
C GLY A 144 -2.95 -5.04 17.87
N ARG A 145 -3.76 -5.93 18.45
CA ARG A 145 -4.43 -7.01 17.71
C ARG A 145 -5.45 -6.48 16.71
N ALA A 146 -6.16 -5.42 17.06
CA ALA A 146 -7.10 -4.76 16.16
C ALA A 146 -6.38 -4.10 14.98
N LEU A 147 -5.24 -3.44 15.20
CA LEU A 147 -4.40 -2.86 14.16
C LEU A 147 -3.92 -3.94 13.17
N GLU A 148 -3.41 -5.06 13.67
CA GLU A 148 -3.02 -6.21 12.83
C GLU A 148 -4.17 -6.73 11.97
N THR A 149 -5.33 -6.93 12.61
CA THR A 149 -6.53 -7.44 11.95
C THR A 149 -7.01 -6.45 10.88
N ALA A 150 -7.00 -5.15 11.19
CA ALA A 150 -7.36 -4.10 10.25
C ALA A 150 -6.41 -4.05 9.05
N MET A 151 -5.10 -4.18 9.26
CA MET A 151 -4.12 -4.26 8.16
C MET A 151 -4.39 -5.47 7.24
N MET A 152 -4.72 -6.63 7.82
CA MET A 152 -5.05 -7.83 7.05
C MET A 152 -6.31 -7.64 6.20
N PHE A 153 -7.37 -7.07 6.77
CA PHE A 153 -8.59 -6.74 6.02
C PHE A 153 -8.30 -5.75 4.88
N ALA A 154 -7.56 -4.69 5.18
CA ALA A 154 -7.28 -3.61 4.23
C ALA A 154 -6.37 -4.03 3.05
N ASP A 155 -5.37 -4.89 3.30
CA ASP A 155 -4.35 -5.19 2.29
C ASP A 155 -4.52 -6.56 1.63
N SER A 156 -4.95 -7.57 2.38
CA SER A 156 -5.08 -8.94 1.85
C SER A 156 -6.46 -9.23 1.31
N LYS A 157 -7.51 -8.61 1.88
CA LYS A 157 -8.90 -8.84 1.48
C LYS A 157 -9.51 -7.69 0.69
N ASP A 158 -8.78 -6.57 0.58
CA ASP A 158 -9.29 -5.31 0.03
C ASP A 158 -10.64 -4.89 0.64
N ASP A 159 -10.78 -5.10 1.97
CA ASP A 159 -12.01 -4.88 2.73
C ASP A 159 -11.80 -3.74 3.76
N PRO A 160 -11.79 -2.48 3.30
CA PRO A 160 -11.59 -1.34 4.18
C PRO A 160 -12.71 -1.16 5.19
N GLU A 161 -13.95 -1.56 4.89
CA GLU A 161 -15.08 -1.47 5.82
C GLU A 161 -14.90 -2.38 7.05
N SER A 162 -14.49 -3.63 6.85
CA SER A 162 -14.15 -4.51 7.98
C SER A 162 -12.95 -4.02 8.76
N ALA A 163 -11.94 -3.46 8.08
CA ALA A 163 -10.78 -2.87 8.75
C ALA A 163 -11.18 -1.72 9.67
N VAL A 164 -12.03 -0.81 9.19
CA VAL A 164 -12.60 0.30 9.97
C VAL A 164 -13.37 -0.22 11.19
N ARG A 165 -14.29 -1.18 11.01
CA ARG A 165 -15.11 -1.70 12.11
C ARG A 165 -14.27 -2.24 13.27
N VAL A 166 -13.23 -3.01 12.98
CA VAL A 166 -12.37 -3.60 14.01
C VAL A 166 -11.55 -2.52 14.71
N LEU A 167 -11.03 -1.56 13.96
CA LEU A 167 -10.18 -0.51 14.50
C LEU A 167 -10.96 0.49 15.36
N ASP A 168 -12.14 0.93 14.90
CA ASP A 168 -13.01 1.86 15.64
C ASP A 168 -13.47 1.25 16.96
N ARG A 169 -13.83 -0.04 16.96
CA ARG A 169 -14.19 -0.76 18.19
C ARG A 169 -13.06 -0.75 19.21
N ALA A 170 -11.82 -0.95 18.78
CA ALA A 170 -10.67 -0.99 19.67
C ALA A 170 -10.27 0.39 20.18
N LEU A 171 -10.32 1.42 19.33
CA LEU A 171 -10.07 2.81 19.72
C LEU A 171 -11.09 3.30 20.76
N ALA A 172 -12.37 2.92 20.59
CA ALA A 172 -13.45 3.29 21.52
C ALA A 172 -13.31 2.69 22.93
N LEU A 173 -12.49 1.64 23.12
CA LEU A 173 -12.25 1.05 24.45
C LEU A 173 -11.42 1.97 25.36
N GLY A 174 -10.73 2.98 24.82
CA GLY A 174 -9.94 3.91 25.62
C GLY A 174 -8.78 3.26 26.37
N GLU A 175 -8.32 2.08 25.93
CA GLU A 175 -7.19 1.36 26.55
C GLU A 175 -5.95 2.27 26.61
N GLU A 176 -5.28 2.31 27.76
CA GLU A 176 -4.01 3.02 27.89
C GLU A 176 -2.92 2.21 27.20
N VAL A 177 -2.30 2.79 26.17
CA VAL A 177 -1.35 2.11 25.28
C VAL A 177 -0.19 3.06 24.95
N PRO A 178 0.96 2.52 24.50
CA PRO A 178 2.04 3.35 23.99
C PRO A 178 1.56 4.33 22.92
N VAL A 179 2.06 5.57 22.98
CA VAL A 179 1.67 6.66 22.05
C VAL A 179 1.91 6.24 20.60
N ALA A 180 3.03 5.57 20.32
CA ALA A 180 3.33 5.03 19.00
C ALA A 180 2.22 4.10 18.48
N LEU A 181 1.71 3.18 19.31
CA LEU A 181 0.65 2.26 18.89
C LEU A 181 -0.65 3.00 18.56
N ARG A 182 -1.04 3.98 19.39
CA ARG A 182 -2.21 4.82 19.13
C ARG A 182 -2.02 5.67 17.87
N PHE A 183 -0.83 6.23 17.65
CA PHE A 183 -0.47 6.97 16.44
C PHE A 183 -0.66 6.12 15.18
N ARG A 184 -0.12 4.90 15.17
CA ARG A 184 -0.26 3.98 14.03
C ARG A 184 -1.71 3.61 13.73
N ALA A 185 -2.50 3.35 14.78
CA ALA A 185 -3.92 3.07 14.63
C ALA A 185 -4.69 4.25 14.02
N LEU A 186 -4.45 5.47 14.48
CA LEU A 186 -5.10 6.66 13.92
C LEU A 186 -4.69 6.92 12.47
N VAL A 187 -3.41 6.75 12.14
CA VAL A 187 -2.92 6.91 10.75
C VAL A 187 -3.53 5.88 9.82
N LEU A 188 -3.61 4.60 10.22
CA LEU A 188 -4.31 3.58 9.42
C LEU A 188 -5.79 3.93 9.27
N ARG A 189 -6.44 4.40 10.34
CA ARG A 189 -7.86 4.76 10.28
C ARG A 189 -8.13 5.95 9.35
N ALA A 190 -7.23 6.94 9.31
CA ALA A 190 -7.28 8.06 8.38
C ALA A 190 -7.05 7.60 6.93
N ASP A 191 -6.10 6.68 6.71
CA ASP A 191 -5.87 6.07 5.41
C ASP A 191 -7.12 5.35 4.88
N LEU A 192 -7.76 4.55 5.72
CA LEU A 192 -9.00 3.86 5.37
C LEU A 192 -10.15 4.83 5.07
N ALA A 193 -10.25 5.94 5.80
CA ALA A 193 -11.23 6.99 5.51
C ALA A 193 -11.04 7.58 4.10
N VAL A 194 -9.80 7.87 3.70
CA VAL A 194 -9.48 8.35 2.33
C VAL A 194 -9.83 7.30 1.26
N ARG A 195 -9.57 6.01 1.52
CA ARG A 195 -9.93 4.92 0.60
C ARG A 195 -11.45 4.81 0.41
N LEU A 196 -12.21 5.02 1.48
CA LEU A 196 -13.68 5.00 1.48
C LEU A 196 -14.33 6.31 1.00
N GLY A 197 -13.54 7.36 0.72
CA GLY A 197 -14.04 8.67 0.32
C GLY A 197 -14.64 9.50 1.48
N ALA A 198 -14.35 9.14 2.72
CA ALA A 198 -14.76 9.88 3.91
C ALA A 198 -13.71 10.95 4.28
N ASP A 199 -13.50 11.92 3.39
CA ASP A 199 -12.37 12.86 3.45
C ASP A 199 -12.44 13.81 4.68
N GLU A 200 -13.64 14.22 5.10
CA GLU A 200 -13.83 14.99 6.34
C GLU A 200 -13.43 14.20 7.59
N GLN A 201 -13.80 12.92 7.63
CA GLN A 201 -13.38 12.02 8.71
C GLN A 201 -11.88 11.81 8.71
N ALA A 202 -11.26 11.67 7.53
CA ALA A 202 -9.81 11.60 7.40
C ALA A 202 -9.13 12.86 7.97
N GLY A 203 -9.62 14.06 7.64
CA GLY A 203 -9.12 15.32 8.19
C GLY A 203 -9.23 15.41 9.71
N THR A 204 -10.34 14.94 10.27
CA THR A 204 -10.55 14.87 11.73
C THR A 204 -9.53 13.95 12.40
N LEU A 205 -9.34 12.74 11.86
CA LEU A 205 -8.37 11.78 12.38
C LEU A 205 -6.93 12.29 12.28
N LEU A 206 -6.57 12.96 11.19
CA LEU A 206 -5.25 13.58 11.04
C LEU A 206 -5.03 14.70 12.07
N SER A 207 -6.08 15.44 12.43
CA SER A 207 -6.02 16.45 13.49
C SER A 207 -5.81 15.80 14.88
N GLU A 208 -6.32 14.59 15.11
CA GLU A 208 -6.02 13.82 16.32
C GLU A 208 -4.60 13.29 16.34
N VAL A 209 -4.09 12.84 15.18
CA VAL A 209 -2.69 12.43 15.01
C VAL A 209 -1.74 13.58 15.38
N ASP A 210 -2.06 14.82 15.01
CA ASP A 210 -1.24 16.00 15.37
C ASP A 210 -1.13 16.24 16.87
N LYS A 211 -2.22 16.02 17.62
CA LYS A 211 -2.24 16.22 19.09
C LYS A 211 -1.26 15.30 19.82
N ILE A 212 -0.98 14.12 19.26
CA ILE A 212 -0.08 13.12 19.85
C ILE A 212 1.25 12.99 19.11
N GLY A 213 1.41 13.68 17.98
CA GLY A 213 2.49 13.46 17.03
C GLY A 213 3.86 13.91 17.53
N SER A 214 3.93 14.88 18.45
CA SER A 214 5.18 15.29 19.10
C SER A 214 5.67 14.30 20.16
N ALA A 215 4.76 13.47 20.70
CA ALA A 215 5.07 12.49 21.74
C ALA A 215 5.43 11.10 21.17
N ALA A 216 5.17 10.85 19.88
CA ALA A 216 5.64 9.65 19.20
C ALA A 216 7.12 9.82 18.81
N GLY A 217 7.95 8.77 18.95
CA GLY A 217 9.36 8.83 18.58
C GLY A 217 9.59 8.63 17.08
N ASP A 218 10.81 8.22 16.73
CA ASP A 218 11.24 7.92 15.36
C ASP A 218 10.68 6.57 14.86
N GLU A 219 10.20 5.72 15.76
CA GLU A 219 9.60 4.42 15.45
C GLU A 219 8.32 4.52 14.61
N VAL A 220 7.74 5.71 14.42
CA VAL A 220 6.57 5.95 13.55
C VAL A 220 6.91 6.71 12.26
N ALA A 221 8.18 6.66 11.81
CA ALA A 221 8.63 7.38 10.61
C ALA A 221 7.81 7.06 9.35
N ASP A 222 7.44 5.79 9.16
CA ASP A 222 6.60 5.34 8.04
C ASP A 222 5.20 5.96 8.11
N GLU A 223 4.59 5.97 9.31
CA GLU A 223 3.28 6.58 9.51
C GLU A 223 3.33 8.10 9.37
N ARG A 224 4.41 8.77 9.79
CA ARG A 224 4.62 10.20 9.52
C ARG A 224 4.71 10.49 8.03
N ARG A 225 5.36 9.62 7.26
CA ARG A 225 5.37 9.72 5.80
C ARG A 225 3.96 9.57 5.25
N ARG A 226 3.20 8.56 5.70
CA ARG A 226 1.82 8.37 5.24
C ARG A 226 0.93 9.56 5.59
N VAL A 227 1.10 10.19 6.74
CA VAL A 227 0.39 11.43 7.12
C VAL A 227 0.63 12.55 6.10
N ARG A 228 1.88 12.74 5.63
CA ARG A 228 2.18 13.72 4.58
C ARG A 228 1.46 13.39 3.28
N ASP A 229 1.55 12.13 2.83
CA ASP A 229 0.88 11.67 1.62
C ASP A 229 -0.65 11.85 1.69
N LEU A 230 -1.26 11.57 2.86
CA LEU A 230 -2.70 11.75 3.07
C LEU A 230 -3.11 13.22 2.99
N ARG A 231 -2.29 14.13 3.52
CA ARG A 231 -2.57 15.57 3.46
C ARG A 231 -2.51 16.10 2.04
N GLU A 232 -1.49 15.72 1.28
CA GLU A 232 -1.39 16.06 -0.15
C GLU A 232 -2.63 15.57 -0.91
N GLN A 233 -3.06 14.33 -0.65
CA GLN A 233 -4.24 13.74 -1.28
C GLN A 233 -5.55 14.47 -0.94
N LEU A 234 -5.69 14.98 0.29
CA LEU A 234 -6.88 15.73 0.71
C LEU A 234 -6.89 17.14 0.12
N LEU A 235 -5.75 17.83 0.10
CA LEU A 235 -5.62 19.18 -0.46
C LEU A 235 -5.99 19.22 -1.95
N ASP A 236 -5.50 18.26 -2.73
CA ASP A 236 -5.80 18.16 -4.17
C ASP A 236 -7.29 18.02 -4.46
N ARG A 237 -8.05 17.38 -3.57
CA ARG A 237 -9.48 17.13 -3.78
C ARG A 237 -10.34 18.34 -3.44
N VAL A 238 -9.95 19.11 -2.42
CA VAL A 238 -10.58 20.40 -2.12
C VAL A 238 -10.43 21.35 -3.30
N ASN A 239 -9.30 21.32 -4.02
CA ASN A 239 -9.06 22.16 -5.19
C ASN A 239 -9.76 21.68 -6.49
N GLN A 240 -10.38 20.49 -6.47
CA GLN A 240 -11.11 19.91 -7.61
C GLN A 240 -12.64 19.96 -7.43
N THR A 241 -13.13 20.47 -6.30
CA THR A 241 -14.56 20.62 -5.95
C THR A 241 -14.97 22.08 -6.05
#